data_AF-A0A1Z8TXZ8-F1
#
_entry.id   AF-A0A1Z8TXZ8-F1
#
_cell.length_a   1.000
_cell.length_b   1.000
_cell.length_c   1.000
_cell.angle_alpha   90.00
_cell.angle_beta   90.00
_cell.angle_gamma   90.00
#
_symmetry.space_group_name_H-M   'P 1'
#
loop_
_entity.id
_entity.type
_entity.pdbx_description
1 polymer ?
#
loop_
_entity_poly.entity_id
_entity_poly.type
_entity_poly.pdbx_seq_one_letter_code
_entity_poly.pdbx_strand_id
1 'polypeptide(L)'
;MKILTLDNRAYSIEKIPEWVDEKLRFAVLDNSDPNEPDFFYIPLIFLESFNAPAAVLQIGDYRIKMPLDWKMLIGEAGQSEMHVLPITSLNDRGFDAFTFNPLSSPKPDFYAIDVVDIYTEVKWYFPKIKSGQMLAVPLSNGPKPMCAYFVKDISRQCEQVDYGSVW
;
A
#
# COMPACT_ATOMS: atom_id res chain seq x y z
N MET A 1 -4.81 8.47 -5.72
CA MET A 1 -4.43 7.37 -4.80
C MET A 1 -5.16 7.56 -3.47
N LYS A 2 -5.26 6.56 -2.60
CA LYS A 2 -5.81 6.71 -1.24
C LYS A 2 -4.71 6.53 -0.20
N ILE A 3 -4.85 7.21 0.93
CA ILE A 3 -4.00 7.05 2.12
C ILE A 3 -4.87 6.79 3.35
N LEU A 4 -4.36 6.02 4.31
CA LEU A 4 -4.98 5.86 5.63
C LEU A 4 -4.55 7.00 6.55
N THR A 5 -5.51 7.73 7.14
CA THR A 5 -5.24 8.81 8.10
C THR A 5 -5.33 8.36 9.55
N LEU A 6 -4.86 9.19 10.50
CA LEU A 6 -4.97 8.94 11.95
C LEU A 6 -6.42 8.87 12.46
N ASP A 7 -7.38 9.45 11.75
CA ASP A 7 -8.81 9.31 12.04
C ASP A 7 -9.36 7.93 11.62
N ASN A 8 -8.48 7.03 11.17
CA ASN A 8 -8.78 5.71 10.65
C ASN A 8 -9.79 5.74 9.50
N ARG A 9 -9.55 6.65 8.56
CA ARG A 9 -10.37 6.88 7.36
C ARG A 9 -9.51 6.95 6.12
N ALA A 10 -10.13 6.60 5.00
CA ALA A 10 -9.51 6.81 3.69
C ALA A 10 -9.55 8.28 3.31
N TYR A 11 -8.41 8.80 2.85
CA TYR A 11 -8.30 10.11 2.24
C TYR A 11 -7.81 9.97 0.79
N SER A 12 -8.59 10.49 -0.16
CA SER A 12 -8.27 10.43 -1.59
C SER A 12 -7.38 11.61 -2.00
N ILE A 13 -6.25 11.29 -2.62
CA ILE A 13 -5.34 12.24 -3.24
C ILE A 13 -5.56 12.19 -4.75
N GLU A 14 -6.29 13.17 -5.26
CA GLU A 14 -6.62 13.31 -6.70
C GLU A 14 -5.89 14.49 -7.35
N LYS A 15 -5.35 15.40 -6.52
CA LYS A 15 -4.56 16.56 -6.94
C LYS A 15 -3.61 16.98 -5.81
N ILE A 16 -2.63 17.81 -6.13
CA ILE A 16 -1.85 18.52 -5.11
C ILE A 16 -2.80 19.54 -4.45
N PRO A 17 -3.05 19.44 -3.13
CA PRO A 17 -3.85 20.42 -2.41
C PRO A 17 -3.16 21.78 -2.42
N GLU A 18 -3.95 22.86 -2.49
CA GLU A 18 -3.44 24.21 -2.24
C GLU A 18 -3.03 24.40 -0.77
N TRP A 19 -3.70 23.66 0.12
CA TRP A 19 -3.44 23.64 1.56
C TRP A 19 -3.44 22.20 2.05
N VAL A 20 -2.39 21.81 2.77
CA VAL A 20 -2.34 20.54 3.50
C VAL A 20 -2.47 20.87 4.98
N ASP A 21 -3.42 20.24 5.67
CA ASP A 21 -3.52 20.34 7.12
C ASP A 21 -2.22 19.80 7.74
N GLU A 22 -1.54 20.60 8.55
CA GLU A 22 -0.29 20.23 9.24
C GLU A 22 -0.45 18.97 10.12
N LYS A 23 -1.68 18.63 10.50
CA LYS A 23 -2.01 17.42 11.26
C LYS A 23 -2.25 16.19 10.40
N LEU A 24 -2.41 16.34 9.08
CA LEU A 24 -2.67 15.22 8.20
C LEU A 24 -1.44 14.32 8.12
N ARG A 25 -1.62 13.08 8.56
CA ARG A 25 -0.60 12.03 8.55
C ARG A 25 -1.12 10.82 7.80
N PHE A 26 -0.23 10.11 7.13
CA PHE A 26 -0.52 8.87 6.43
C PHE A 26 0.27 7.71 7.02
N ALA A 27 -0.32 6.52 7.01
CA ALA A 27 0.32 5.32 7.51
C ALA A 27 1.23 4.67 6.45
N VAL A 28 2.37 4.16 6.90
CA VAL A 28 3.30 3.32 6.12
C VAL A 28 3.72 2.11 6.94
N LEU A 29 4.06 1.01 6.26
CA LEU A 29 4.90 -0.05 6.80
C LEU A 29 6.34 0.26 6.40
N ASP A 30 7.22 0.48 7.37
CA ASP A 30 8.65 0.73 7.15
C ASP A 30 9.41 -0.57 7.36
N ASN A 31 10.11 -1.02 6.31
CA ASN A 31 11.01 -2.16 6.31
C ASN A 31 12.42 -1.72 5.87
N SER A 32 12.82 -0.50 6.25
CA SER A 32 14.16 0.02 5.93
C SER A 32 15.26 -0.69 6.72
N ASP A 33 14.95 -1.19 7.92
CA ASP A 33 15.71 -2.23 8.63
C ASP A 33 14.87 -3.53 8.63
N PRO A 34 15.26 -4.57 7.87
CA PRO A 34 14.52 -5.83 7.82
C PRO A 34 14.41 -6.58 9.15
N ASN A 35 15.20 -6.21 10.17
CA ASN A 35 15.13 -6.82 11.50
C ASN A 35 14.09 -6.14 12.40
N GLU A 36 13.66 -4.93 12.06
CA GLU A 36 12.74 -4.12 12.89
C GLU A 36 11.64 -3.46 12.02
N PRO A 37 10.83 -4.24 11.26
CA PRO A 37 9.73 -3.67 10.50
C PRO A 37 8.64 -3.11 11.42
N ASP A 38 8.17 -1.88 11.15
CA ASP A 38 7.14 -1.24 12.00
C ASP A 38 6.24 -0.27 11.21
N PHE A 39 5.11 0.09 11.81
CA PHE A 39 4.16 1.04 11.24
C PHE A 39 4.42 2.47 11.73
N PHE A 40 4.56 3.39 10.77
CA PHE A 40 4.77 4.80 11.06
C PHE A 40 3.66 5.69 10.48
N TYR A 41 3.43 6.83 11.13
CA TYR A 41 2.44 7.83 10.70
C TYR A 41 3.14 9.13 10.30
N ILE A 42 3.41 9.26 9.00
CA ILE A 42 4.25 10.30 8.43
C ILE A 42 3.40 11.54 8.12
N PRO A 43 3.83 12.76 8.50
CA PRO A 43 3.18 13.99 8.08
C PRO A 43 3.13 14.11 6.55
N LEU A 44 1.98 14.49 6.00
CA LEU A 44 1.83 14.76 4.58
C LEU A 44 2.44 16.12 4.23
N ILE A 45 3.77 16.18 4.08
CA ILE A 45 4.48 17.44 3.75
C ILE A 45 4.72 17.56 2.24
N PHE A 46 5.02 16.42 1.59
CA PHE A 46 5.40 16.39 0.19
C PHE A 46 4.51 15.42 -0.60
N LEU A 47 3.99 15.90 -1.72
CA LEU A 47 3.26 15.13 -2.71
C LEU A 47 4.03 15.14 -4.02
N GLU A 48 4.08 13.98 -4.66
CA GLU A 48 4.65 13.80 -5.98
C GLU A 48 3.54 13.44 -6.97
N SER A 49 3.77 13.72 -8.25
CA SER A 49 2.86 13.33 -9.33
C SER A 49 3.60 12.80 -10.53
N PHE A 50 2.99 11.86 -11.24
CA PHE A 50 3.52 11.24 -12.45
C PHE A 50 2.39 10.69 -13.31
N ASN A 51 2.66 10.40 -14.58
CA ASN A 51 1.72 9.69 -15.45
C ASN A 51 2.19 8.24 -15.59
N ALA A 52 1.26 7.29 -15.43
CA ALA A 52 1.52 5.87 -15.65
C ALA A 52 0.20 5.14 -15.95
N PRO A 53 0.24 3.97 -16.62
CA PRO A 53 -0.92 3.10 -16.74
C PRO A 53 -1.48 2.71 -15.38
N ALA A 54 -2.78 2.41 -15.31
CA ALA A 54 -3.43 1.94 -14.10
C ALA A 54 -3.80 0.46 -14.22
N ALA A 55 -3.43 -0.34 -13.23
CA ALA A 55 -4.00 -1.66 -13.01
C ALA A 55 -5.29 -1.53 -12.18
N VAL A 56 -6.36 -2.18 -12.58
CA VAL A 56 -7.51 -2.45 -11.71
C VAL A 56 -7.24 -3.76 -10.99
N LEU A 57 -7.02 -3.67 -9.69
CA LEU A 57 -6.81 -4.80 -8.82
C LEU A 57 -8.14 -5.21 -8.19
N GLN A 58 -8.46 -6.49 -8.29
CA GLN A 58 -9.45 -7.16 -7.46
C GLN A 58 -8.71 -7.83 -6.30
N ILE A 59 -8.96 -7.41 -5.06
CA ILE A 59 -8.34 -7.95 -3.85
C ILE A 59 -9.48 -8.45 -2.96
N GLY A 60 -9.74 -9.76 -2.97
CA GLY A 60 -10.98 -10.30 -2.38
C GLY A 60 -12.21 -9.62 -2.99
N ASP A 61 -13.05 -9.01 -2.16
CA ASP A 61 -14.24 -8.25 -2.60
C ASP A 61 -13.94 -6.79 -2.99
N TYR A 62 -12.71 -6.32 -2.79
CA TYR A 62 -12.34 -4.92 -3.02
C TYR A 62 -11.83 -4.69 -4.43
N ARG A 63 -12.22 -3.56 -5.03
CA ARG A 63 -11.74 -3.13 -6.34
C ARG A 63 -11.07 -1.76 -6.24
N ILE A 64 -9.78 -1.69 -6.55
CA ILE A 64 -8.99 -0.46 -6.49
C ILE A 64 -8.14 -0.26 -7.76
N LYS A 65 -7.78 0.99 -8.02
CA LYS A 65 -6.83 1.34 -9.10
C LYS A 65 -5.49 1.68 -8.49
N MET A 66 -4.42 1.06 -9.01
CA MET A 66 -3.04 1.37 -8.65
C MET A 66 -2.20 1.59 -9.91
N PRO A 67 -1.09 2.35 -9.84
CA PRO A 67 -0.16 2.48 -10.96
C PRO A 67 0.41 1.10 -11.31
N LEU A 68 0.39 0.73 -12.60
CA LEU A 68 0.80 -0.60 -13.06
C LEU A 68 2.29 -0.88 -12.80
N ASP A 69 3.12 0.16 -12.78
CA ASP A 69 4.56 0.10 -12.55
C ASP A 69 4.95 0.00 -11.07
N TRP A 70 3.98 -0.07 -10.15
CA TRP A 70 4.22 -0.23 -8.73
C TRP A 70 4.33 -1.69 -8.32
N LYS A 71 4.82 -1.89 -7.10
CA LYS A 71 4.94 -3.17 -6.41
C LYS A 71 3.95 -3.22 -5.25
N MET A 72 3.57 -4.42 -4.84
CA MET A 72 2.72 -4.64 -3.68
C MET A 72 3.24 -5.75 -2.78
N LEU A 73 2.91 -5.67 -1.49
CA LEU A 73 3.25 -6.68 -0.51
C LEU A 73 2.26 -7.85 -0.61
N ILE A 74 2.80 -9.03 -0.91
CA ILE A 74 2.08 -10.30 -0.94
C ILE A 74 2.55 -11.19 0.22
N GLY A 75 1.72 -12.14 0.61
CA GLY A 75 2.07 -13.11 1.64
C GLY A 75 1.08 -14.27 1.67
N GLU A 76 1.33 -15.24 2.52
CA GLU A 76 0.50 -16.43 2.67
C GLU A 76 0.04 -16.58 4.12
N ALA A 77 -1.23 -16.94 4.31
CA ALA A 77 -1.77 -17.17 5.64
C ALA A 77 -1.00 -18.28 6.37
N GLY A 78 -0.47 -17.96 7.56
CA GLY A 78 0.31 -18.89 8.37
C GLY A 78 1.81 -18.85 8.11
N GLN A 79 2.27 -18.10 7.11
CA GLN A 79 3.68 -17.78 6.91
C GLN A 79 3.99 -16.38 7.45
N SER A 80 5.17 -16.19 8.04
CA SER A 80 5.60 -14.87 8.50
C SER A 80 6.30 -14.07 7.39
N GLU A 81 6.93 -14.77 6.45
CA GLU A 81 7.65 -14.18 5.33
C GLU A 81 6.67 -13.66 4.26
N MET A 82 6.90 -12.41 3.87
CA MET A 82 6.15 -11.71 2.84
C MET A 82 7.11 -11.10 1.82
N HIS A 83 6.62 -10.88 0.60
CA HIS A 83 7.44 -10.34 -0.48
C HIS A 83 6.77 -9.16 -1.18
N VAL A 84 7.58 -8.18 -1.54
CA VAL A 84 7.15 -7.07 -2.38
C VAL A 84 7.38 -7.44 -3.84
N LEU A 85 6.29 -7.70 -4.56
CA LEU A 85 6.33 -8.11 -5.97
C LEU A 85 5.77 -7.03 -6.90
N PRO A 86 6.30 -6.87 -8.12
CA PRO A 86 5.70 -6.01 -9.14
C PRO A 86 4.25 -6.39 -9.42
N ILE A 87 3.35 -5.42 -9.57
CA ILE A 87 1.95 -5.69 -9.92
C ILE A 87 1.84 -6.48 -11.24
N THR A 88 2.74 -6.21 -12.18
CA THR A 88 2.82 -6.93 -13.46
C THR A 88 3.16 -8.42 -13.34
N SER A 89 3.67 -8.88 -12.18
CA SER A 89 3.98 -10.30 -11.97
C SER A 89 2.84 -11.09 -11.32
N LEU A 90 1.73 -10.43 -10.95
CA LEU A 90 0.64 -11.04 -10.18
C LEU A 90 -0.32 -11.87 -11.02
N ASN A 91 -0.41 -11.61 -12.34
CA ASN A 91 -1.33 -12.32 -13.22
C ASN A 91 -1.08 -13.83 -13.20
N ASP A 92 -2.16 -14.58 -13.05
CA ASP A 92 -2.18 -16.05 -13.12
C ASP A 92 -1.28 -16.79 -12.11
N ARG A 93 -0.86 -16.11 -11.03
CA ARG A 93 0.04 -16.70 -10.02
C ARG A 93 -0.62 -17.09 -8.70
N GLY A 94 -1.90 -16.78 -8.52
CA GLY A 94 -2.64 -17.17 -7.31
C GLY A 94 -2.06 -16.59 -6.01
N PHE A 95 -1.54 -15.36 -6.06
CA PHE A 95 -1.02 -14.68 -4.88
C PHE A 95 -2.14 -14.06 -4.03
N ASP A 96 -1.89 -13.97 -2.73
CA ASP A 96 -2.71 -13.23 -1.79
C ASP A 96 -2.04 -11.92 -1.37
N ALA A 97 -2.83 -10.86 -1.23
CA ALA A 97 -2.40 -9.59 -0.69
C ALA A 97 -2.29 -9.70 0.82
N PHE A 98 -1.15 -9.28 1.38
CA PHE A 98 -1.12 -8.95 2.79
C PHE A 98 -2.01 -7.73 3.04
N THR A 99 -2.97 -7.87 3.94
CA THR A 99 -3.83 -6.76 4.35
C THR A 99 -3.90 -6.60 5.85
N PHE A 100 -3.72 -5.38 6.30
CA PHE A 100 -3.70 -5.03 7.72
C PHE A 100 -4.03 -3.56 7.88
N ASN A 101 -4.83 -3.21 8.87
CA ASN A 101 -5.05 -1.83 9.29
C ASN A 101 -4.24 -1.57 10.58
N PRO A 102 -3.20 -0.72 10.54
CA PRO A 102 -2.31 -0.51 11.69
C PRO A 102 -2.95 0.20 12.88
N LEU A 103 -4.18 0.72 12.75
CA LEU A 103 -4.93 1.38 13.82
C LEU A 103 -6.00 0.49 14.44
N SER A 104 -6.40 -0.61 13.80
CA SER A 104 -7.55 -1.39 14.28
C SER A 104 -7.56 -2.88 13.97
N SER A 105 -6.68 -3.38 13.10
CA SER A 105 -6.62 -4.82 12.83
C SER A 105 -5.95 -5.54 14.01
N PRO A 106 -6.59 -6.57 14.58
CA PRO A 106 -5.96 -7.38 15.63
C PRO A 106 -4.96 -8.41 15.07
N LYS A 107 -5.07 -8.72 13.77
CA LYS A 107 -4.24 -9.68 13.03
C LYS A 107 -4.31 -9.34 11.53
N PRO A 108 -3.38 -9.83 10.69
CA PRO A 108 -3.48 -9.65 9.26
C PRO A 108 -4.50 -10.60 8.64
N ASP A 109 -5.05 -10.18 7.50
CA ASP A 109 -5.84 -11.01 6.62
C ASP A 109 -5.17 -11.08 5.24
N PHE A 110 -5.41 -12.16 4.52
CA PHE A 110 -4.85 -12.43 3.21
C PHE A 110 -5.99 -12.63 2.22
N TYR A 111 -5.95 -11.88 1.11
CA TYR A 111 -7.02 -11.91 0.11
C TYR A 111 -6.44 -12.13 -1.29
N ALA A 112 -7.02 -13.06 -2.03
CA ALA A 112 -6.65 -13.34 -3.42
C ALA A 112 -6.63 -12.06 -4.27
N ILE A 113 -5.60 -11.94 -5.10
CA ILE A 113 -5.39 -10.80 -6.00
C ILE A 113 -5.57 -11.21 -7.45
N ASP A 114 -6.24 -10.36 -8.22
CA ASP A 114 -6.29 -10.46 -9.68
C ASP A 114 -6.20 -9.07 -10.34
N VAL A 115 -5.58 -8.99 -11.52
CA VAL A 115 -5.55 -7.77 -12.34
C VAL A 115 -6.63 -7.90 -13.40
N VAL A 116 -7.76 -7.24 -13.17
CA VAL A 116 -8.97 -7.45 -13.98
C VAL A 116 -9.10 -6.49 -15.17
N ASP A 117 -8.35 -5.39 -15.18
CA ASP A 117 -8.39 -4.38 -16.24
C ASP A 117 -7.14 -3.48 -16.20
N ILE A 118 -6.78 -2.86 -17.32
CA ILE A 118 -5.64 -1.94 -17.45
C ILE A 118 -6.05 -0.69 -18.23
N TYR A 119 -5.82 0.49 -17.65
CA TYR A 119 -6.00 1.80 -18.30
C TYR A 119 -4.66 2.33 -18.77
N THR A 120 -4.61 2.88 -19.98
CA THR A 120 -3.35 3.23 -20.66
C THR A 120 -2.61 4.42 -20.05
N GLU A 121 -3.33 5.44 -19.57
CA GLU A 121 -2.69 6.64 -19.00
C GLU A 121 -3.55 7.26 -17.91
N VAL A 122 -2.98 7.38 -16.71
CA VAL A 122 -3.60 8.03 -15.55
C VAL A 122 -2.56 8.93 -14.88
N LYS A 123 -2.97 10.14 -14.50
CA LYS A 123 -2.15 11.01 -13.66
C LYS A 123 -2.33 10.63 -12.19
N TRP A 124 -1.23 10.32 -11.53
CA TRP A 124 -1.20 9.88 -10.14
C TRP A 124 -0.65 10.97 -9.24
N TYR A 125 -1.16 10.99 -8.01
CA TYR A 125 -0.68 11.83 -6.92
C TYR A 125 -0.50 10.93 -5.69
N PHE A 126 0.64 11.03 -5.03
CA PHE A 126 1.00 10.16 -3.91
C PHE A 126 1.95 10.89 -2.94
N PRO A 127 1.95 10.53 -1.64
CA PRO A 127 2.90 11.08 -0.69
C PRO A 127 4.31 10.62 -1.05
N LYS A 128 5.29 11.51 -0.87
CA LYS A 128 6.69 11.10 -0.91
C LYS A 128 6.97 10.19 0.30
N ILE A 129 7.48 8.99 0.02
CA ILE A 129 7.87 8.01 1.04
C ILE A 129 9.37 7.72 0.96
N LYS A 130 9.98 7.28 2.06
CA LYS A 130 11.42 6.93 2.10
C LYS A 130 11.66 5.54 1.51
N SER A 131 12.92 5.27 1.16
CA SER A 131 13.33 3.91 0.77
C SER A 131 13.00 2.91 1.88
N GLY A 132 12.46 1.75 1.52
CA GLY A 132 12.04 0.71 2.45
C GLY A 132 10.62 0.91 3.02
N GLN A 133 9.97 2.04 2.75
CA GLN A 133 8.59 2.28 3.16
C GLN A 133 7.59 1.81 2.10
N MET A 134 6.50 1.21 2.56
CA MET A 134 5.33 0.86 1.77
C MET A 134 4.12 1.63 2.27
N LEU A 135 3.38 2.25 1.35
CA LEU A 135 2.20 3.04 1.67
C LEU A 135 1.03 2.13 2.03
N ALA A 136 0.37 2.39 3.18
CA ALA A 136 -0.89 1.75 3.53
C ALA A 136 -2.04 2.38 2.74
N VAL A 137 -2.60 1.64 1.79
CA VAL A 137 -3.67 2.09 0.90
C VAL A 137 -5.00 1.45 1.31
N PRO A 138 -5.97 2.24 1.78
CA PRO A 138 -7.33 1.76 2.09
C PRO A 138 -8.04 1.12 0.90
N LEU A 139 -8.61 -0.06 1.13
CA LEU A 139 -9.37 -0.83 0.14
C LEU A 139 -10.84 -0.38 0.03
N SER A 140 -11.35 0.34 1.03
CA SER A 140 -12.72 0.88 1.06
C SER A 140 -12.75 2.34 1.54
N ASN A 141 -13.89 3.02 1.36
CA ASN A 141 -14.08 4.42 1.81
C ASN A 141 -14.73 4.52 3.20
N GLY A 142 -15.04 3.39 3.84
CA GLY A 142 -15.69 3.35 5.15
C GLY A 142 -14.75 3.69 6.31
N PRO A 143 -15.28 3.77 7.54
CA PRO A 143 -14.45 3.85 8.73
C PRO A 143 -13.68 2.53 8.92
N LYS A 144 -12.47 2.63 9.48
CA LYS A 144 -11.60 1.47 9.76
C LYS A 144 -11.36 0.57 8.54
N PRO A 145 -10.98 1.12 7.38
CA PRO A 145 -10.85 0.33 6.16
C PRO A 145 -9.68 -0.65 6.27
N MET A 146 -9.80 -1.86 5.72
CA MET A 146 -8.63 -2.70 5.49
C MET A 146 -7.66 -2.00 4.53
N CYS A 147 -6.35 -2.18 4.74
CA CYS A 147 -5.33 -1.61 3.88
C CYS A 147 -4.49 -2.71 3.24
N ALA A 148 -4.12 -2.50 1.97
CA ALA A 148 -3.04 -3.22 1.30
C ALA A 148 -1.83 -2.27 1.14
N TYR A 149 -0.65 -2.85 0.93
CA TYR A 149 0.61 -2.11 1.00
C TYR A 149 1.30 -2.07 -0.36
N PHE A 150 1.65 -0.86 -0.79
CA PHE A 150 2.18 -0.62 -2.12
C PHE A 150 3.40 0.31 -2.09
N VAL A 151 4.31 0.13 -3.03
CA VAL A 151 5.51 0.95 -3.15
C VAL A 151 5.92 1.09 -4.62
N LYS A 152 6.41 2.28 -4.99
CA LYS A 152 6.94 2.50 -6.34
C LYS A 152 8.24 1.73 -6.56
N ASP A 153 9.20 1.89 -5.64
CA ASP A 153 10.47 1.19 -5.70
C ASP A 153 10.96 0.78 -4.31
N ILE A 154 11.64 -0.35 -4.25
CA ILE A 154 12.15 -0.96 -3.03
C ILE A 154 13.49 -1.62 -3.33
N SER A 155 14.43 -1.52 -2.40
CA SER A 155 15.72 -2.20 -2.51
C SER A 155 15.54 -3.71 -2.31
N ARG A 156 16.48 -4.49 -2.86
CA ARG A 156 16.48 -5.95 -2.68
C ARG A 156 16.60 -6.38 -1.22
N GLN A 157 17.20 -5.54 -0.37
CA GLN A 157 17.32 -5.81 1.07
C GLN A 157 15.99 -5.63 1.80
N CYS A 158 15.14 -4.73 1.30
CA CYS A 158 13.87 -4.36 1.93
C CYS A 158 12.64 -5.07 1.30
N GLU A 159 12.81 -5.83 0.21
CA GLU A 159 11.69 -6.43 -0.51
C GLU A 159 11.12 -7.69 0.16
N GLN A 160 11.85 -8.28 1.11
CA GLN A 160 11.38 -9.34 1.99
C GLN A 160 11.05 -8.73 3.35
N VAL A 161 9.85 -8.99 3.85
CA VAL A 161 9.35 -8.48 5.12
C VAL A 161 8.99 -9.68 5.99
N ASP A 162 9.49 -9.72 7.22
CA ASP A 162 9.05 -10.70 8.20
C ASP A 162 7.98 -10.10 9.10
N TYR A 163 6.71 -10.47 8.87
CA TYR A 163 5.59 -9.99 9.67
C TYR A 163 5.67 -10.44 11.13
N GLY A 164 6.31 -11.57 11.40
CA GLY A 164 6.48 -12.06 12.78
C GLY A 164 7.42 -11.20 13.63
N SER A 165 8.24 -10.38 12.97
CA SER A 165 9.18 -9.43 13.59
C SER A 165 8.66 -7.99 13.61
N VAL A 166 7.49 -7.74 13.02
CA VAL A 166 6.68 -6.60 13.44
C VAL A 166 6.23 -6.97 14.85
N TRP A 167 6.34 -6.07 15.84
CA TRP A 167 6.06 -6.25 17.29
C TRP A 167 7.20 -6.78 18.19
#